data_AF-A0A085NHQ3-F1
#
_entry.id   AF-A0A085NHQ3-F1
#
_cell.length_a   1.000
_cell.length_b   1.000
_cell.length_c   1.000
_cell.angle_alpha   90.00
_cell.angle_beta   90.00
_cell.angle_gamma   90.00
#
_symmetry.space_group_name_H-M   'P 1'
#
loop_
_entity.id
_entity.type
_entity.pdbx_description
1 polymer ?
#
loop_
_entity_poly.entity_id
_entity_poly.type
_entity_poly.pdbx_seq_one_letter_code
_entity_poly.pdbx_strand_id
1 'polypeptide(L)'
;MYTPEWQDPVPRQKNGKQCPWTKLPFFHGQATLAAVTEQLKSEGDFLLFANSAALCAPTLAVHGSSFNVTTFPLQQGEGDYFYIKQADLAMKCTTIGALINFYVNCKIRVKMANGDWTLLKFPIENKAIDEHLLLEPTDEIEEWTYYHGSYLDPDTRESLLHRNGDYLLTGLPKESSTLTFYVMWADSIHEVNFEQDGPLGSYQLRCDHYYTPKETVPTLDYLVKSLARSQATASGYQFIRPVKRNAFDMNDYDVTKKRRLAPLPLHLLPYYHGKLSGRIASTMTTNAGDYLVYKTESDQLKLVVKQVGKREKFYYHYHIRKDNNNHFFIRLNDKKKRFGTVHELIEYYEEEKVALNGNKDCTGKTHKVTLVNPVNRESDPIAEELYDHGEIDRDVSFFRLTRDGDFLIRTIPCTDLKVVSVRWHDDVLDLQLNEGDSEKYFLPKYEDTESAEWVSTLQEFLEIVVASNLQLGNVCLKRAIGRE
;
A
#
# COMPACT_ATOMS: atom_id res chain seq x y z
N MET A 1 34.23 47.66 -4.05
CA MET A 1 32.80 47.31 -4.21
C MET A 1 32.72 46.20 -5.23
N TYR A 2 32.54 44.97 -4.77
CA TYR A 2 32.34 43.79 -5.60
C TYR A 2 31.30 42.94 -4.88
N THR A 3 30.08 42.94 -5.39
CA THR A 3 29.02 41.99 -5.04
C THR A 3 29.16 40.78 -5.97
N PRO A 4 29.34 39.56 -5.45
CA PRO A 4 29.14 38.36 -6.26
C PRO A 4 27.67 37.98 -6.19
N GLU A 5 27.00 38.07 -7.33
CA GLU A 5 25.71 37.43 -7.59
C GLU A 5 25.88 35.90 -7.50
N TRP A 6 25.20 35.28 -6.53
CA TRP A 6 24.93 33.85 -6.54
C TRP A 6 23.49 33.66 -7.00
N GLN A 7 23.30 33.43 -8.30
CA GLN A 7 22.10 32.82 -8.85
C GLN A 7 22.51 31.57 -9.62
N ASP A 8 22.67 30.47 -8.89
CA ASP A 8 22.41 29.17 -9.47
C ASP A 8 21.03 28.72 -8.96
N PRO A 9 20.06 28.42 -9.84
CA PRO A 9 18.79 27.87 -9.39
C PRO A 9 19.08 26.50 -8.77
N VAL A 10 18.68 26.35 -7.50
CA VAL A 10 18.66 25.07 -6.78
C VAL A 10 18.05 24.03 -7.73
N PRO A 11 18.76 22.92 -8.04
CA PRO A 11 18.22 21.91 -8.91
C PRO A 11 16.92 21.41 -8.28
N ARG A 12 15.78 21.59 -8.97
CA ARG A 12 14.56 20.83 -8.70
C ARG A 12 14.88 19.38 -9.06
N GLN A 13 15.57 18.68 -8.16
CA GLN A 13 15.76 17.24 -8.27
C GLN A 13 14.37 16.61 -8.24
N LYS A 14 14.18 15.55 -9.04
CA LYS A 14 13.02 14.67 -8.93
C LYS A 14 12.91 14.25 -7.47
N ASN A 15 11.98 14.86 -6.75
CA ASN A 15 11.63 14.46 -5.40
C ASN A 15 11.38 12.96 -5.47
N GLY A 16 12.09 12.16 -4.68
CA GLY A 16 11.64 10.78 -4.44
C GLY A 16 10.16 10.84 -4.05
N LYS A 17 9.36 9.84 -4.46
CA LYS A 17 7.90 9.82 -4.23
C LYS A 17 7.60 10.37 -2.83
N GLN A 18 7.02 11.58 -2.79
CA GLN A 18 6.64 12.20 -1.54
C GLN A 18 5.48 11.38 -0.95
N CYS A 19 5.42 11.28 0.37
CA CYS A 19 4.26 10.73 1.07
C CYS A 19 4.17 11.40 2.45
N PRO A 20 2.99 11.41 3.08
CA PRO A 20 2.87 11.90 4.45
C PRO A 20 3.82 11.15 5.37
N TRP A 21 4.34 11.82 6.37
CA TRP A 21 5.34 11.23 7.25
C TRP A 21 4.83 10.01 8.02
N THR A 22 3.54 9.95 8.30
CA THR A 22 2.87 8.79 8.92
C THR A 22 2.80 7.56 8.03
N LYS A 23 3.08 7.71 6.73
CA LYS A 23 3.16 6.64 5.73
C LYS A 23 4.61 6.27 5.37
N LEU A 24 5.60 6.92 5.97
CA LEU A 24 7.00 6.56 5.74
C LEU A 24 7.30 5.20 6.39
N PRO A 25 8.08 4.33 5.72
CA PRO A 25 8.36 2.98 6.23
C PRO A 25 9.18 2.98 7.52
N PHE A 26 9.84 4.08 7.85
CA PHE A 26 10.62 4.27 9.09
C PHE A 26 9.91 5.16 10.11
N PHE A 27 8.58 5.33 10.00
CA PHE A 27 7.75 5.93 11.04
C PHE A 27 7.23 4.86 12.00
N HIS A 28 7.48 5.04 13.30
CA HIS A 28 7.19 4.08 14.37
C HIS A 28 5.92 4.40 15.17
N GLY A 29 5.05 5.25 14.64
CA GLY A 29 3.82 5.64 15.35
C GLY A 29 4.12 6.52 16.57
N GLN A 30 3.18 6.54 17.50
CA GLN A 30 3.33 7.23 18.78
C GLN A 30 4.20 6.40 19.74
N ALA A 31 5.33 6.95 20.17
CA ALA A 31 6.28 6.24 21.01
C ALA A 31 7.02 7.15 22.00
N THR A 32 7.64 6.55 23.02
CA THR A 32 8.59 7.22 23.91
C THR A 32 10.02 7.07 23.40
N LEU A 33 10.93 7.95 23.82
CA LEU A 33 12.35 7.84 23.47
C LEU A 33 12.96 6.49 23.89
N ALA A 34 12.58 5.97 25.06
CA ALA A 34 13.10 4.69 25.55
C ALA A 34 12.74 3.54 24.58
N ALA A 35 11.49 3.46 24.14
CA ALA A 35 11.01 2.41 23.24
C ALA A 35 11.71 2.43 21.87
N VAL A 36 12.02 3.61 21.33
CA VAL A 36 12.67 3.72 20.01
C VAL A 36 14.19 3.56 20.08
N THR A 37 14.81 3.88 21.22
CA THR A 37 16.26 3.79 21.41
C THR A 37 16.75 2.34 21.28
N GLU A 38 15.97 1.37 21.77
CA GLU A 38 16.30 -0.06 21.70
C GLU A 38 16.41 -0.60 20.25
N GLN A 39 15.84 0.12 19.28
CA GLN A 39 15.82 -0.28 17.88
C GLN A 39 17.04 0.22 17.11
N LEU A 40 17.71 1.27 17.58
CA LEU A 40 18.83 1.91 16.89
C LEU A 40 20.15 1.29 17.39
N LYS A 41 20.89 0.59 16.51
CA LYS A 41 22.03 -0.25 16.90
C LYS A 41 23.36 0.20 16.33
N SER A 42 23.34 0.88 15.18
CA SER A 42 24.53 1.26 14.42
C SER A 42 24.59 2.77 14.21
N GLU A 43 25.79 3.32 14.07
CA GLU A 43 25.97 4.74 13.77
C GLU A 43 25.30 5.12 12.44
N GLY A 44 24.43 6.12 12.50
CA GLY A 44 23.65 6.61 11.38
C GLY A 44 22.33 5.86 11.17
N ASP A 45 21.98 4.93 12.06
CA ASP A 45 20.62 4.44 12.19
C ASP A 45 19.70 5.61 12.56
N PHE A 46 18.53 5.68 11.92
CA PHE A 46 17.54 6.70 12.24
C PHE A 46 16.11 6.20 12.04
N LEU A 47 15.17 6.85 12.72
CA LEU A 47 13.73 6.63 12.55
C LEU A 47 12.92 7.87 12.91
N LEU A 48 11.67 7.91 12.48
CA LEU A 48 10.68 8.92 12.87
C LEU A 48 9.66 8.34 13.85
N PHE A 49 9.17 9.16 14.76
CA PHE A 49 8.07 8.80 15.66
C PHE A 49 7.32 10.05 16.13
N ALA A 50 6.06 9.88 16.53
CA ALA A 50 5.29 10.90 17.22
C ALA A 50 5.62 10.81 18.72
N ASN A 51 6.30 11.82 19.26
CA ASN A 51 6.83 11.73 20.62
C ASN A 51 5.72 11.91 21.66
N SER A 52 5.34 10.81 22.31
CA SER A 52 4.24 10.82 23.29
C SER A 52 4.51 11.71 24.51
N ALA A 53 5.77 11.95 24.85
CA ALA A 53 6.16 12.85 25.93
C ALA A 53 6.17 14.34 25.51
N ALA A 54 5.95 14.64 24.23
CA ALA A 54 6.01 15.99 23.67
C ALA A 54 4.79 16.28 22.80
N LEU A 55 3.59 15.98 23.30
CA LEU A 55 2.30 16.22 22.61
C LEU A 55 2.27 15.63 21.19
N CYS A 56 2.89 14.45 21.01
CA CYS A 56 2.97 13.75 19.74
C CYS A 56 3.73 14.51 18.64
N ALA A 57 4.60 15.46 19.00
CA ALA A 57 5.41 16.20 18.05
C ALA A 57 6.25 15.26 17.16
N PRO A 58 6.29 15.49 15.83
CA PRO A 58 7.12 14.69 14.93
C PRO A 58 8.59 14.81 15.32
N THR A 59 9.24 13.67 15.56
CA THR A 59 10.59 13.63 16.10
C THR A 59 11.43 12.63 15.32
N LEU A 60 12.63 13.07 14.92
CA LEU A 60 13.67 12.22 14.34
C LEU A 60 14.61 11.72 15.45
N ALA A 61 14.76 10.41 15.60
CA ALA A 61 15.79 9.81 16.45
C ALA A 61 16.97 9.34 15.59
N VAL A 62 18.20 9.64 16.02
CA VAL A 62 19.43 9.28 15.30
C VAL A 62 20.45 8.70 16.26
N HIS A 63 21.10 7.60 15.87
CA HIS A 63 22.16 6.97 16.65
C HIS A 63 23.54 7.45 16.20
N GLY A 64 24.29 8.04 17.14
CA GLY A 64 25.63 8.60 16.91
C GLY A 64 26.78 7.62 17.14
N SER A 65 28.00 8.11 16.93
CA SER A 65 29.26 7.35 17.04
C SER A 65 29.61 6.89 18.46
N SER A 66 29.05 7.53 19.50
CA SER A 66 29.30 7.21 20.91
C SER A 66 28.20 6.38 21.57
N PHE A 67 27.44 5.59 20.80
CA PHE A 67 26.27 4.83 21.29
C PHE A 67 25.17 5.69 21.91
N ASN A 68 25.15 6.99 21.59
CA ASN A 68 24.14 7.92 22.07
C ASN A 68 23.09 8.14 21.00
N VAL A 69 21.82 7.99 21.38
CA VAL A 69 20.69 8.41 20.55
C VAL A 69 20.37 9.87 20.87
N THR A 70 20.30 10.71 19.84
CA THR A 70 19.84 12.11 19.94
C THR A 70 18.52 12.24 19.20
N THR A 71 17.58 12.97 19.79
CA THR A 71 16.32 13.33 19.15
C THR A 71 16.33 14.75 18.62
N PHE A 72 15.69 14.94 17.48
CA PHE A 72 15.51 16.22 16.81
C PHE A 72 14.02 16.43 16.59
N PRO A 73 13.37 17.29 17.38
CA PRO A 73 12.00 17.73 17.09
C PRO A 73 11.97 18.41 15.72
N LEU A 74 11.07 17.97 14.86
CA LEU A 74 10.86 18.59 13.56
C LEU A 74 9.89 19.75 13.75
N GLN A 75 10.29 20.93 13.30
CA GLN A 75 9.53 22.16 13.47
C GLN A 75 8.99 22.64 12.14
N GLN A 76 7.90 23.39 12.20
CA GLN A 76 7.29 24.05 11.05
C GLN A 76 7.45 25.57 11.21
N GLY A 77 8.03 26.22 10.20
CA GLY A 77 8.40 27.64 10.25
C GLY A 77 7.59 28.49 9.27
N GLU A 78 8.15 29.65 8.91
CA GLU A 78 7.55 30.56 7.94
C GLU A 78 7.27 29.85 6.61
N GLY A 79 6.09 30.09 6.03
CA GLY A 79 5.65 29.43 4.80
C GLY A 79 5.20 27.98 4.99
N ASP A 80 5.06 27.51 6.23
CA ASP A 80 4.71 26.13 6.61
C ASP A 80 5.77 25.10 6.18
N TYR A 81 7.04 25.52 6.08
CA TYR A 81 8.16 24.64 5.72
C TYR A 81 8.72 23.92 6.95
N PHE A 82 9.06 22.65 6.77
CA PHE A 82 9.66 21.82 7.81
C PHE A 82 11.17 22.00 7.91
N TYR A 83 11.69 22.03 9.13
CA TYR A 83 13.12 22.15 9.41
C TYR A 83 13.56 21.40 10.68
N ILE A 84 14.85 21.03 10.72
CA ILE A 84 15.54 20.56 11.95
C ILE A 84 16.31 21.73 12.56
N LYS A 85 16.93 22.56 11.72
CA LYS A 85 17.62 23.81 12.09
C LYS A 85 17.12 24.94 11.19
N GLN A 86 17.16 26.18 11.68
CA GLN A 86 16.64 27.36 10.95
C GLN A 86 17.18 27.51 9.52
N ALA A 87 18.43 27.12 9.27
CA ALA A 87 19.02 27.16 7.93
C ALA A 87 18.31 26.25 6.90
N ASP A 88 17.58 25.21 7.34
CA ASP A 88 16.86 24.31 6.45
C ASP A 88 15.62 24.98 5.83
N LEU A 89 15.12 26.09 6.38
CA LEU A 89 14.01 26.84 5.78
C LEU A 89 14.31 27.28 4.34
N ALA A 90 15.57 27.52 4.01
CA ALA A 90 16.01 27.83 2.65
C ALA A 90 15.73 26.68 1.65
N MET A 91 15.58 25.44 2.14
CA MET A 91 15.27 24.26 1.32
C MET A 91 13.79 24.17 0.96
N LYS A 92 12.91 24.90 1.66
CA LYS A 92 11.46 24.95 1.40
C LYS A 92 10.79 23.57 1.37
N CYS A 93 11.18 22.66 2.26
CA CYS A 93 10.58 21.34 2.36
C CYS A 93 9.15 21.44 2.91
N THR A 94 8.15 21.05 2.11
CA THR A 94 6.72 21.13 2.46
C THR A 94 6.17 19.87 3.14
N THR A 95 6.98 18.81 3.16
CA THR A 95 6.73 17.54 3.85
C THR A 95 7.95 17.14 4.66
N ILE A 96 7.75 16.44 5.77
CA ILE A 96 8.83 15.84 6.57
C ILE A 96 9.58 14.80 5.74
N GLY A 97 8.86 14.04 4.91
CA GLY A 97 9.48 13.11 3.96
C GLY A 97 10.48 13.79 3.04
N ALA A 98 10.14 14.96 2.47
CA ALA A 98 11.06 15.75 1.65
C ALA A 98 12.28 16.23 2.44
N LEU A 99 12.09 16.70 3.68
CA LEU A 99 13.18 17.12 4.55
C LEU A 99 14.17 15.99 4.85
N ILE A 100 13.67 14.82 5.26
CA ILE A 100 14.52 13.65 5.55
C ILE A 100 15.24 13.16 4.29
N ASN A 101 14.53 13.08 3.16
CA ASN A 101 15.13 12.69 1.89
C ASN A 101 16.24 13.65 1.47
N PHE A 102 16.09 14.95 1.69
CA PHE A 102 17.13 15.92 1.41
C PHE A 102 18.38 15.68 2.27
N TYR A 103 18.21 15.41 3.56
CA TYR A 103 19.32 15.07 4.45
C TYR A 103 20.06 13.79 4.01
N VAL A 104 19.32 12.75 3.65
CA VAL A 104 19.86 11.46 3.20
C VAL A 104 20.58 11.57 1.86
N ASN A 105 19.98 12.27 0.90
CA ASN A 105 20.49 12.36 -0.48
C ASN A 105 21.65 13.35 -0.59
N CYS A 106 21.56 14.51 0.06
CA CYS A 106 22.60 15.54 0.06
C CYS A 106 23.69 15.28 1.12
N LYS A 107 23.59 14.17 1.88
CA LYS A 107 24.55 13.78 2.92
C LYS A 107 24.79 14.89 3.95
N ILE A 108 23.71 15.54 4.37
CA ILE A 108 23.75 16.58 5.40
C ILE A 108 23.85 15.91 6.76
N ARG A 109 24.77 16.41 7.58
CA ARG A 109 24.99 15.90 8.93
C ARG A 109 24.10 16.62 9.94
N VAL A 110 23.63 15.87 10.93
CA VAL A 110 23.01 16.41 12.15
C VAL A 110 24.04 16.51 13.25
N LYS A 111 23.91 17.53 14.11
CA LYS A 111 24.79 17.73 15.27
C LYS A 111 24.22 17.01 16.48
N MET A 112 24.95 16.03 16.99
CA MET A 112 24.57 15.20 18.12
C MET A 112 24.73 15.95 19.45
N ALA A 113 24.09 15.46 20.51
CA ALA A 113 24.13 16.10 21.83
C ALA A 113 25.55 16.17 22.44
N ASN A 114 26.43 15.22 22.08
CA ASN A 114 27.84 15.22 22.48
C ASN A 114 28.72 16.18 21.62
N GLY A 115 28.13 16.87 20.64
CA GLY A 115 28.82 17.79 19.74
C GLY A 115 29.30 17.17 18.42
N ASP A 116 29.25 15.84 18.28
CA ASP A 116 29.66 15.13 17.06
C ASP A 116 28.69 15.37 15.90
N TRP A 117 29.10 15.03 14.69
CA TRP A 117 28.29 15.13 13.49
C TRP A 117 28.02 13.74 12.89
N THR A 118 26.75 13.41 12.68
CA THR A 118 26.33 12.10 12.17
C THR A 118 25.47 12.25 10.91
N LEU A 119 25.61 11.29 9.98
CA LEU A 119 24.79 11.19 8.76
C LEU A 119 23.58 10.31 9.01
N LEU A 120 22.46 10.61 8.35
CA LEU A 120 21.34 9.67 8.23
C LEU A 120 21.72 8.62 7.17
N LYS A 121 22.01 7.39 7.62
CA LYS A 121 22.52 6.31 6.75
C LYS A 121 21.50 5.19 6.58
N PHE A 122 20.94 4.71 7.69
CA PHE A 122 20.14 3.48 7.71
C PHE A 122 18.78 3.77 8.34
N PRO A 123 17.71 3.94 7.54
CA PRO A 123 16.37 4.04 8.09
C PRO A 123 15.98 2.72 8.76
N ILE A 124 15.50 2.77 10.01
CA ILE A 124 14.97 1.59 10.70
C ILE A 124 13.50 1.43 10.31
N GLU A 125 13.22 0.44 9.48
CA GLU A 125 11.86 0.13 9.04
C GLU A 125 10.99 -0.36 10.20
N ASN A 126 9.78 0.21 10.29
CA ASN A 126 8.75 -0.23 11.20
C ASN A 126 8.06 -1.48 10.65
N LYS A 127 8.48 -2.65 11.15
CA LYS A 127 7.92 -3.94 10.77
C LYS A 127 6.44 -4.12 11.17
N ALA A 128 5.91 -3.26 12.04
CA ALA A 128 4.52 -3.30 12.46
C ALA A 128 3.58 -2.52 11.53
N ILE A 129 4.09 -1.76 10.56
CA ILE A 129 3.25 -0.92 9.68
C ILE A 129 2.20 -1.73 8.92
N ASP A 130 2.56 -2.96 8.51
CA ASP A 130 1.69 -3.90 7.80
C ASP A 130 1.13 -5.00 8.72
N GLU A 131 1.30 -4.91 10.06
CA GLU A 131 0.89 -5.98 10.97
C GLU A 131 -0.62 -6.25 10.87
N HIS A 132 -1.41 -5.20 10.68
CA HIS A 132 -2.85 -5.27 10.51
C HIS A 132 -3.30 -6.08 9.27
N LEU A 133 -2.42 -6.28 8.29
CA LEU A 133 -2.66 -7.05 7.07
C LEU A 133 -2.17 -8.50 7.16
N LEU A 134 -1.45 -8.85 8.23
CA LEU A 134 -0.98 -10.21 8.46
C LEU A 134 -2.14 -11.08 8.87
N LEU A 135 -2.26 -12.25 8.27
CA LEU A 135 -3.29 -13.23 8.59
C LEU A 135 -3.19 -13.68 10.05
N GLU A 136 -4.33 -13.99 10.65
CA GLU A 136 -4.39 -14.63 11.96
C GLU A 136 -3.67 -16.00 11.89
N PRO A 137 -2.97 -16.40 12.96
CA PRO A 137 -2.14 -17.60 12.96
C PRO A 137 -2.93 -18.92 12.97
N THR A 138 -4.25 -18.84 13.05
CA THR A 138 -5.20 -19.91 13.34
C THR A 138 -6.47 -19.70 12.53
N ASP A 139 -7.09 -20.80 12.12
CA ASP A 139 -8.39 -20.77 11.44
C ASP A 139 -9.56 -20.71 12.45
N GLU A 140 -9.28 -20.80 13.75
CA GLU A 140 -10.28 -20.70 14.83
C GLU A 140 -10.63 -19.23 15.10
N ILE A 141 -11.85 -18.82 14.74
CA ILE A 141 -12.32 -17.43 14.84
C ILE A 141 -12.26 -16.91 16.29
N GLU A 142 -12.54 -17.78 17.26
CA GLU A 142 -12.49 -17.46 18.70
C GLU A 142 -11.11 -16.97 19.17
N GLU A 143 -10.06 -17.38 18.48
CA GLU A 143 -8.67 -17.02 18.76
C GLU A 143 -8.22 -15.76 18.02
N TRP A 144 -8.99 -15.27 17.03
CA TRP A 144 -8.64 -14.09 16.25
C TRP A 144 -8.57 -12.85 17.13
N THR A 145 -7.53 -12.04 16.90
CA THR A 145 -7.23 -10.84 17.72
C THR A 145 -8.37 -9.81 17.75
N TYR A 146 -9.18 -9.75 16.70
CA TYR A 146 -10.28 -8.79 16.50
C TYR A 146 -11.68 -9.43 16.57
N TYR A 147 -11.78 -10.66 17.08
CA TYR A 147 -13.06 -11.26 17.43
C TYR A 147 -13.45 -10.89 18.87
N HIS A 148 -14.62 -10.24 19.02
CA HIS A 148 -15.12 -9.70 20.29
C HIS A 148 -16.27 -10.53 20.89
N GLY A 149 -16.36 -11.81 20.52
CA GLY A 149 -17.35 -12.72 21.07
C GLY A 149 -18.67 -12.76 20.30
N SER A 150 -19.64 -13.48 20.86
CA SER A 150 -20.95 -13.71 20.23
C SER A 150 -21.85 -12.48 20.22
N TYR A 151 -21.64 -11.57 21.16
CA TYR A 151 -22.40 -10.33 21.29
C TYR A 151 -21.50 -9.25 21.86
N LEU A 152 -21.58 -8.06 21.28
CA LEU A 152 -20.94 -6.84 21.75
C LEU A 152 -22.02 -5.77 21.82
N ASP A 153 -22.17 -5.14 22.98
CA ASP A 153 -23.18 -4.10 23.14
C ASP A 153 -22.82 -2.83 22.32
N PRO A 154 -23.82 -2.04 21.90
CA PRO A 154 -23.60 -0.86 21.07
C PRO A 154 -22.63 0.16 21.67
N ASP A 155 -22.71 0.43 22.98
CA ASP A 155 -21.87 1.43 23.66
C ASP A 155 -20.40 1.01 23.63
N THR A 156 -20.11 -0.26 23.94
CA THR A 156 -18.75 -0.81 23.84
C THR A 156 -18.25 -0.75 22.40
N ARG A 157 -19.10 -1.08 21.42
CA ARG A 157 -18.73 -1.04 19.99
C ARG A 157 -18.38 0.38 19.52
N GLU A 158 -19.16 1.40 19.94
CA GLU A 158 -18.88 2.81 19.67
C GLU A 158 -17.59 3.28 20.36
N SER A 159 -17.30 2.76 21.55
CA SER A 159 -16.05 3.06 22.27
C SER A 159 -14.79 2.43 21.68
N LEU A 160 -14.93 1.49 20.73
CA LEU A 160 -13.81 0.75 20.13
C LEU A 160 -13.51 1.16 18.69
N LEU A 161 -14.54 1.54 17.93
CA LEU A 161 -14.42 1.90 16.53
C LEU A 161 -14.34 3.43 16.39
N HIS A 162 -13.14 3.97 16.17
CA HIS A 162 -12.93 5.43 16.21
C HIS A 162 -12.65 6.06 14.87
N ARG A 163 -12.04 5.33 13.94
CA ARG A 163 -11.56 5.88 12.67
C ARG A 163 -12.21 5.19 11.49
N ASN A 164 -12.33 5.90 10.37
CA ASN A 164 -12.76 5.30 9.12
C ASN A 164 -11.91 4.06 8.78
N GLY A 165 -12.62 2.96 8.52
CA GLY A 165 -12.06 1.65 8.21
C GLY A 165 -11.57 0.85 9.40
N ASP A 166 -11.75 1.33 10.64
CA ASP A 166 -11.64 0.47 11.82
C ASP A 166 -12.76 -0.58 11.77
N TYR A 167 -12.42 -1.82 12.07
CA TYR A 167 -13.38 -2.92 12.05
C TYR A 167 -13.16 -3.95 13.14
N LEU A 168 -14.22 -4.66 13.50
CA LEU A 168 -14.19 -5.81 14.43
C LEU A 168 -15.22 -6.86 14.03
N LEU A 169 -15.07 -8.09 14.55
CA LEU A 169 -15.95 -9.22 14.25
C LEU A 169 -16.69 -9.69 15.50
N THR A 170 -17.99 -9.99 15.36
CA THR A 170 -18.81 -10.66 16.38
C THR A 170 -19.68 -11.76 15.78
N GLY A 171 -20.27 -12.61 16.61
CA GLY A 171 -21.25 -13.61 16.20
C GLY A 171 -20.86 -15.02 16.66
N LEU A 172 -21.60 -16.04 16.26
CA LEU A 172 -21.32 -17.43 16.61
C LEU A 172 -20.46 -18.08 15.51
N PRO A 173 -19.19 -18.46 15.78
CA PRO A 173 -18.28 -18.99 14.76
C PRO A 173 -18.77 -20.23 14.00
N LYS A 174 -19.61 -21.04 14.65
CA LYS A 174 -20.20 -22.26 14.07
C LYS A 174 -21.39 -21.98 13.15
N GLU A 175 -21.89 -20.75 13.14
CA GLU A 175 -23.04 -20.31 12.36
C GLU A 175 -22.63 -19.11 11.51
N SER A 176 -22.08 -19.36 10.32
CA SER A 176 -21.52 -18.32 9.44
C SER A 176 -22.50 -17.17 9.15
N SER A 177 -23.81 -17.45 9.11
CA SER A 177 -24.87 -16.45 8.94
C SER A 177 -25.00 -15.46 10.11
N THR A 178 -24.38 -15.74 11.25
CA THR A 178 -24.40 -14.86 12.44
C THR A 178 -23.13 -14.01 12.55
N LEU A 179 -22.11 -14.31 11.76
CA LEU A 179 -20.85 -13.58 11.78
C LEU A 179 -21.01 -12.23 11.10
N THR A 180 -20.87 -11.17 11.91
CA THR A 180 -21.07 -9.79 11.47
C THR A 180 -19.80 -8.98 11.71
N PHE A 181 -19.29 -8.35 10.64
CA PHE A 181 -18.30 -7.30 10.78
C PHE A 181 -18.97 -5.97 11.06
N TYR A 182 -18.46 -5.26 12.05
CA TYR A 182 -18.80 -3.85 12.28
C TYR A 182 -17.65 -2.99 11.78
N VAL A 183 -17.97 -1.98 10.96
CA VAL A 183 -16.98 -1.08 10.36
C VAL A 183 -17.38 0.37 10.64
N MET A 184 -16.45 1.18 11.15
CA MET A 184 -16.63 2.62 11.23
C MET A 184 -16.39 3.25 9.86
N TRP A 185 -17.39 3.96 9.34
CA TRP A 185 -17.30 4.68 8.08
C TRP A 185 -18.23 5.90 8.09
N ALA A 186 -17.68 7.07 7.77
CA ALA A 186 -18.44 8.32 7.70
C ALA A 186 -19.18 8.63 9.02
N ASP A 187 -18.46 8.58 10.15
CA ASP A 187 -18.98 8.85 11.50
C ASP A 187 -20.15 7.94 11.92
N SER A 188 -20.25 6.75 11.31
CA SER A 188 -21.30 5.76 11.60
C SER A 188 -20.75 4.34 11.55
N ILE A 189 -21.34 3.46 12.34
CA ILE A 189 -20.98 2.04 12.36
C ILE A 189 -21.93 1.27 11.46
N HIS A 190 -21.36 0.48 10.56
CA HIS A 190 -22.09 -0.30 9.57
C HIS A 190 -21.85 -1.80 9.75
N GLU A 191 -22.91 -2.57 9.50
CA GLU A 191 -22.88 -4.04 9.52
C GLU A 191 -22.55 -4.58 8.13
N VAL A 192 -21.57 -5.47 8.08
CA VAL A 192 -21.14 -6.14 6.84
C VAL A 192 -21.06 -7.64 7.07
N ASN A 193 -21.83 -8.37 6.28
CA ASN A 193 -21.87 -9.83 6.28
C ASN A 193 -21.27 -10.35 4.96
N PHE A 194 -20.59 -11.49 5.04
CA PHE A 194 -20.00 -12.14 3.88
C PHE A 194 -20.55 -13.55 3.73
N GLU A 195 -20.98 -13.88 2.52
CA GLU A 195 -21.48 -15.21 2.20
C GLU A 195 -20.35 -16.08 1.63
N GLN A 196 -20.38 -17.36 2.00
CA GLN A 196 -19.52 -18.36 1.40
C GLN A 196 -20.02 -18.73 0.00
N ASP A 197 -19.08 -18.95 -0.90
CA ASP A 197 -19.31 -19.38 -2.26
C ASP A 197 -19.25 -20.91 -2.38
N GLY A 198 -20.35 -21.50 -2.85
CA GLY A 198 -20.42 -22.90 -3.23
C GLY A 198 -20.28 -23.91 -2.09
N PRO A 199 -20.19 -25.22 -2.40
CA PRO A 199 -20.22 -26.29 -1.41
C PRO A 199 -18.93 -26.47 -0.59
N LEU A 200 -17.85 -25.75 -0.95
CA LEU A 200 -16.54 -25.87 -0.32
C LEU A 200 -16.29 -24.83 0.78
N GLY A 201 -17.22 -23.90 1.02
CA GLY A 201 -17.13 -22.93 2.11
C GLY A 201 -16.06 -21.84 1.93
N SER A 202 -15.61 -21.59 0.70
CA SER A 202 -14.62 -20.55 0.39
C SER A 202 -15.25 -19.18 0.16
N TYR A 203 -14.51 -18.09 0.35
CA TYR A 203 -14.95 -16.74 0.04
C TYR A 203 -14.38 -16.27 -1.29
N GLN A 204 -15.20 -15.65 -2.13
CA GLN A 204 -14.74 -15.10 -3.39
C GLN A 204 -14.03 -13.75 -3.15
N LEU A 205 -12.80 -13.60 -3.66
CA LEU A 205 -12.13 -12.31 -3.67
C LEU A 205 -12.85 -11.36 -4.62
N ARG A 206 -13.09 -10.13 -4.16
CA ARG A 206 -13.61 -9.07 -5.03
C ARG A 206 -12.57 -8.74 -6.09
N CYS A 207 -13.04 -8.67 -7.32
CA CYS A 207 -12.20 -8.34 -8.45
C CYS A 207 -12.95 -7.44 -9.41
N ASP A 208 -12.41 -6.25 -9.62
CA ASP A 208 -13.13 -5.21 -10.35
C ASP A 208 -13.01 -5.37 -11.88
N HIS A 209 -12.31 -6.40 -12.35
CA HIS A 209 -12.12 -6.69 -13.77
C HIS A 209 -12.91 -7.93 -14.20
N TYR A 210 -13.92 -7.74 -15.05
CA TYR A 210 -14.73 -8.83 -15.64
C TYR A 210 -13.91 -9.93 -16.34
N TYR A 211 -12.67 -9.64 -16.71
CA TYR A 211 -11.78 -10.58 -17.41
C TYR A 211 -10.74 -11.26 -16.52
N THR A 212 -10.76 -11.10 -15.20
CA THR A 212 -9.87 -11.89 -14.33
C THR A 212 -10.49 -13.23 -13.95
N PRO A 213 -9.69 -14.28 -13.72
CA PRO A 213 -10.23 -15.53 -13.22
C PRO A 213 -10.85 -15.30 -11.82
N LYS A 214 -11.94 -16.02 -11.53
CA LYS A 214 -12.52 -16.04 -10.17
C LYS A 214 -11.48 -16.58 -9.18
N GLU A 215 -11.14 -15.81 -8.16
CA GLU A 215 -10.21 -16.19 -7.09
C GLU A 215 -10.97 -16.36 -5.78
N THR A 216 -10.54 -17.31 -4.96
CA THR A 216 -11.21 -17.66 -3.71
C THR A 216 -10.21 -17.79 -2.57
N VAL A 217 -10.64 -17.55 -1.34
CA VAL A 217 -9.84 -17.67 -0.12
C VAL A 217 -10.57 -18.51 0.94
N PRO A 218 -9.85 -19.18 1.85
CA PRO A 218 -10.44 -20.19 2.73
C PRO A 218 -11.20 -19.62 3.94
N THR A 219 -10.87 -18.42 4.43
CA THR A 219 -11.45 -17.86 5.66
C THR A 219 -11.85 -16.40 5.50
N LEU A 220 -12.68 -15.90 6.43
CA LEU A 220 -13.07 -14.47 6.48
C LEU A 220 -11.86 -13.57 6.71
N ASP A 221 -10.87 -14.00 7.50
CA ASP A 221 -9.66 -13.23 7.75
C ASP A 221 -8.88 -12.99 6.46
N TYR A 222 -8.73 -14.03 5.62
CA TYR A 222 -8.13 -13.87 4.30
C TYR A 222 -8.93 -12.89 3.43
N LEU A 223 -10.26 -13.00 3.43
CA LEU A 223 -11.10 -12.12 2.62
C LEU A 223 -10.94 -10.66 3.05
N VAL A 224 -11.15 -10.37 4.33
CA VAL A 224 -11.15 -8.99 4.86
C VAL A 224 -9.76 -8.37 4.78
N LYS A 225 -8.70 -9.11 5.11
CA LYS A 225 -7.33 -8.58 4.95
C LYS A 225 -6.92 -8.47 3.49
N SER A 226 -7.48 -9.29 2.58
CA SER A 226 -7.31 -9.09 1.13
C SER A 226 -8.03 -7.83 0.64
N LEU A 227 -9.25 -7.56 1.13
CA LEU A 227 -9.96 -6.30 0.87
C LEU A 227 -9.17 -5.10 1.39
N ALA A 228 -8.63 -5.18 2.61
CA ALA A 228 -7.78 -4.14 3.19
C ALA A 228 -6.51 -3.90 2.36
N ARG A 229 -5.80 -4.97 2.01
CA ARG A 229 -4.57 -4.92 1.20
C ARG A 229 -4.83 -4.40 -0.22
N SER A 230 -6.00 -4.67 -0.79
CA SER A 230 -6.42 -4.21 -2.12
C SER A 230 -7.14 -2.85 -2.12
N GLN A 231 -7.48 -2.32 -0.94
CA GLN A 231 -8.33 -1.14 -0.75
C GLN A 231 -9.71 -1.28 -1.42
N ALA A 232 -10.16 -2.51 -1.63
CA ALA A 232 -11.47 -2.77 -2.19
C ALA A 232 -12.56 -2.44 -1.14
N THR A 233 -13.72 -2.00 -1.62
CA THR A 233 -14.89 -1.76 -0.78
C THR A 233 -15.71 -3.05 -0.68
N ALA A 234 -16.26 -3.32 0.50
CA ALA A 234 -17.32 -4.28 0.72
C ALA A 234 -18.58 -3.58 1.23
N SER A 235 -19.66 -3.72 0.47
CA SER A 235 -20.93 -3.00 0.69
C SER A 235 -20.77 -1.47 0.78
N GLY A 236 -19.78 -0.91 0.09
CA GLY A 236 -19.47 0.53 0.12
C GLY A 236 -18.43 0.94 1.16
N TYR A 237 -17.99 0.04 2.04
CA TYR A 237 -17.08 0.33 3.15
C TYR A 237 -15.70 -0.27 2.93
N GLN A 238 -14.64 0.44 3.31
CA GLN A 238 -13.29 -0.14 3.30
C GLN A 238 -12.92 -0.68 4.68
N PHE A 239 -12.21 -1.81 4.67
CA PHE A 239 -11.61 -2.41 5.85
C PHE A 239 -10.15 -1.97 5.88
N ILE A 240 -9.70 -1.34 6.97
CA ILE A 240 -8.34 -0.80 7.07
C ILE A 240 -7.64 -1.36 8.31
N ARG A 241 -8.25 -1.25 9.50
CA ARG A 241 -7.59 -1.65 10.75
C ARG A 241 -8.49 -2.56 11.58
N PRO A 242 -8.04 -3.79 11.91
CA PRO A 242 -8.72 -4.61 12.90
C PRO A 242 -8.53 -4.01 14.28
N VAL A 243 -9.62 -3.81 15.01
CA VAL A 243 -9.60 -3.38 16.41
C VAL A 243 -9.41 -4.61 17.29
N LYS A 244 -8.18 -4.75 17.80
CA LYS A 244 -7.78 -5.88 18.65
C LYS A 244 -8.48 -5.81 20.02
N ARG A 245 -8.79 -6.96 20.62
CA ARG A 245 -9.31 -7.05 22.00
C ARG A 245 -8.23 -6.66 23.03
N ASN A 246 -8.61 -5.91 24.06
CA ASN A 246 -7.69 -5.37 25.09
C ASN A 246 -6.86 -6.43 25.85
N ALA A 247 -7.30 -7.70 25.87
CA ALA A 247 -6.63 -8.79 26.58
C ALA A 247 -5.57 -9.53 25.73
N PHE A 248 -5.23 -9.03 24.55
CA PHE A 248 -4.25 -9.71 23.69
C PHE A 248 -2.82 -9.30 24.08
N ASP A 249 -2.13 -10.14 24.86
CA ASP A 249 -0.71 -9.96 25.17
C ASP A 249 0.15 -10.45 23.99
N MET A 250 0.97 -9.56 23.44
CA MET A 250 1.92 -9.87 22.36
C MET A 250 3.00 -10.89 22.79
N ASN A 251 3.13 -11.18 24.09
CA ASN A 251 4.07 -12.19 24.60
C ASN A 251 3.65 -13.64 24.34
N ASP A 252 2.40 -13.91 23.97
CA ASP A 252 1.92 -15.26 23.63
C ASP A 252 2.17 -15.63 22.15
N TYR A 253 2.86 -14.74 21.42
CA TYR A 253 3.15 -14.95 20.01
C TYR A 253 4.41 -15.78 19.78
N ASP A 254 4.24 -16.91 19.10
CA ASP A 254 5.34 -17.70 18.57
C ASP A 254 6.05 -16.94 17.43
N VAL A 255 7.14 -16.25 17.78
CA VAL A 255 8.02 -15.49 16.88
C VAL A 255 8.65 -16.38 15.79
N THR A 256 8.55 -17.71 15.91
CA THR A 256 9.09 -18.65 14.92
C THR A 256 8.14 -18.93 13.75
N LYS A 257 6.84 -18.63 13.88
CA LYS A 257 5.88 -18.80 12.78
C LYS A 257 5.96 -17.60 11.82
N LYS A 258 6.35 -17.89 10.57
CA LYS A 258 6.34 -16.92 9.47
C LYS A 258 4.89 -16.48 9.19
N ARG A 259 4.52 -15.28 9.67
CA ARG A 259 3.21 -14.67 9.39
C ARG A 259 3.13 -14.31 7.90
N ARG A 260 1.98 -14.59 7.27
CA ARG A 260 1.72 -14.34 5.85
C ARG A 260 0.78 -13.17 5.68
N LEU A 261 0.97 -12.40 4.63
CA LEU A 261 -0.01 -11.38 4.22
C LEU A 261 -1.17 -12.06 3.51
N ALA A 262 -2.37 -11.51 3.65
CA ALA A 262 -3.51 -11.95 2.83
C ALA A 262 -3.22 -11.74 1.34
N PRO A 263 -3.66 -12.63 0.44
CA PRO A 263 -3.36 -12.52 -0.98
C PRO A 263 -3.99 -11.26 -1.60
N LEU A 264 -3.37 -10.78 -2.66
CA LEU A 264 -3.93 -9.74 -3.54
C LEU A 264 -4.62 -10.40 -4.74
N PRO A 265 -5.77 -9.88 -5.20
CA PRO A 265 -6.36 -10.26 -6.47
C PRO A 265 -5.39 -10.06 -7.65
N LEU A 266 -5.46 -10.93 -8.66
CA LEU A 266 -4.55 -10.98 -9.81
C LEU A 266 -4.31 -9.61 -10.46
N HIS A 267 -5.35 -8.81 -10.67
CA HIS A 267 -5.25 -7.51 -11.36
C HIS A 267 -4.43 -6.45 -10.61
N LEU A 268 -4.24 -6.64 -9.31
CA LEU A 268 -3.43 -5.76 -8.45
C LEU A 268 -2.01 -6.28 -8.26
N LEU A 269 -1.69 -7.49 -8.73
CA LEU A 269 -0.33 -8.01 -8.64
C LEU A 269 0.60 -7.17 -9.52
N PRO A 270 1.73 -6.67 -8.99
CA PRO A 270 2.61 -5.79 -9.75
C PRO A 270 3.26 -6.51 -10.94
N TYR A 271 3.48 -7.82 -10.83
CA TYR A 271 3.99 -8.66 -11.91
C TYR A 271 2.91 -9.18 -12.87
N TYR A 272 1.65 -8.74 -12.75
CA TYR A 272 0.60 -9.04 -13.71
C TYR A 272 0.44 -7.90 -14.74
N HIS A 273 0.67 -8.23 -16.02
CA HIS A 273 0.72 -7.25 -17.11
C HIS A 273 -0.53 -7.24 -18.00
N GLY A 274 -1.65 -7.82 -17.53
CA GLY A 274 -2.87 -7.86 -18.33
C GLY A 274 -2.71 -8.69 -19.60
N LYS A 275 -3.32 -8.24 -20.70
CA LYS A 275 -3.25 -8.94 -22.00
C LYS A 275 -1.96 -8.60 -22.73
N LEU A 276 -1.15 -9.61 -23.04
CA LEU A 276 0.09 -9.48 -23.81
C LEU A 276 0.26 -10.64 -24.80
N SER A 277 0.99 -10.38 -25.89
CA SER A 277 1.55 -11.46 -26.71
C SER A 277 2.74 -12.10 -25.98
N GLY A 278 2.96 -13.40 -26.20
CA GLY A 278 4.09 -14.11 -25.59
C GLY A 278 5.45 -13.47 -25.93
N ARG A 279 5.58 -12.91 -27.14
CA ARG A 279 6.79 -12.22 -27.59
C ARG A 279 7.08 -10.95 -26.77
N ILE A 280 6.06 -10.12 -26.53
CA ILE A 280 6.20 -8.90 -25.70
C ILE A 280 6.58 -9.28 -24.27
N ALA A 281 5.87 -10.25 -23.69
CA ALA A 281 6.16 -10.76 -22.35
C ALA A 281 7.62 -11.26 -22.22
N SER A 282 8.14 -11.97 -23.24
CA SER A 282 9.55 -12.38 -23.26
C SER A 282 10.51 -11.19 -23.28
N THR A 283 10.23 -10.15 -24.07
CA THR A 283 11.14 -9.00 -24.19
C THR A 283 11.27 -8.18 -22.92
N MET A 284 10.25 -8.18 -22.04
CA MET A 284 10.27 -7.47 -20.76
C MET A 284 11.15 -8.14 -19.71
N THR A 285 11.46 -9.44 -19.87
CA THR A 285 12.32 -10.18 -18.95
C THR A 285 13.81 -10.03 -19.33
N THR A 286 14.64 -9.54 -18.42
CA THR A 286 16.02 -9.12 -18.70
C THR A 286 17.07 -10.07 -18.12
N ASN A 287 16.92 -10.49 -16.87
CA ASN A 287 17.86 -11.36 -16.15
C ASN A 287 17.33 -12.79 -16.03
N ALA A 288 18.20 -13.72 -15.65
CA ALA A 288 17.79 -15.10 -15.38
C ALA A 288 16.90 -15.15 -14.13
N GLY A 289 15.80 -15.88 -14.20
CA GLY A 289 14.79 -15.94 -13.14
C GLY A 289 13.82 -14.75 -13.13
N ASP A 290 13.97 -13.80 -14.06
CA ASP A 290 12.96 -12.77 -14.28
C ASP A 290 11.66 -13.42 -14.74
N TYR A 291 10.55 -13.00 -14.15
CA TYR A 291 9.24 -13.57 -14.46
C TYR A 291 8.13 -12.52 -14.45
N LEU A 292 7.06 -12.80 -15.18
CA LEU A 292 5.80 -12.05 -15.07
C LEU A 292 4.61 -12.94 -15.45
N VAL A 293 3.42 -12.52 -15.03
CA VAL A 293 2.15 -13.16 -15.36
C VAL A 293 1.40 -12.30 -16.38
N TYR A 294 0.79 -12.93 -17.38
CA TYR A 294 0.02 -12.24 -18.40
C TYR A 294 -1.10 -13.14 -18.94
N LYS A 295 -2.12 -12.53 -19.54
CA LYS A 295 -3.13 -13.21 -20.33
C LYS A 295 -2.77 -13.15 -21.81
N THR A 296 -2.92 -14.26 -22.51
CA THR A 296 -2.78 -14.28 -23.98
C THR A 296 -3.99 -13.65 -24.66
N GLU A 297 -3.88 -13.38 -25.96
CA GLU A 297 -5.00 -12.95 -26.80
C GLU A 297 -6.18 -13.94 -26.78
N SER A 298 -5.88 -15.24 -26.63
CA SER A 298 -6.85 -16.32 -26.45
C SER A 298 -7.33 -16.51 -25.01
N ASP A 299 -7.17 -15.49 -24.16
CA ASP A 299 -7.57 -15.44 -22.75
C ASP A 299 -6.96 -16.51 -21.82
N GLN A 300 -5.81 -17.07 -22.20
CA GLN A 300 -5.10 -18.05 -21.35
C GLN A 300 -4.15 -17.34 -20.39
N LEU A 301 -4.22 -17.67 -19.10
CA LEU A 301 -3.29 -17.14 -18.12
C LEU A 301 -1.95 -17.88 -18.20
N LYS A 302 -0.86 -17.14 -18.35
CA LYS A 302 0.50 -17.67 -18.49
C LYS A 302 1.49 -16.97 -17.57
N LEU A 303 2.47 -17.74 -17.11
CA LEU A 303 3.69 -17.28 -16.46
C LEU A 303 4.82 -17.39 -17.47
N VAL A 304 5.52 -16.30 -17.75
CA VAL A 304 6.80 -16.35 -18.48
C VAL A 304 7.95 -16.31 -17.48
N VAL A 305 8.97 -17.12 -17.70
CA VAL A 305 10.21 -17.08 -16.92
C VAL A 305 11.39 -17.13 -17.88
N LYS A 306 12.37 -16.24 -17.66
CA LYS A 306 13.60 -16.22 -18.44
C LYS A 306 14.65 -17.12 -17.81
N GLN A 307 15.33 -17.89 -18.66
CA GLN A 307 16.55 -18.61 -18.32
C GLN A 307 17.68 -18.08 -19.21
N VAL A 308 18.83 -17.77 -18.61
CA VAL A 308 20.04 -17.44 -19.35
C VAL A 308 20.97 -18.65 -19.31
N GLY A 309 21.23 -19.25 -20.48
CA GLY A 309 22.27 -20.25 -20.66
C GLY A 309 23.61 -19.61 -21.02
N LYS A 310 24.68 -20.41 -21.16
CA LYS A 310 26.02 -19.92 -21.50
C LYS A 310 26.11 -19.19 -22.86
N ARG A 311 25.20 -19.48 -23.79
CA ARG A 311 25.20 -18.91 -25.16
C ARG A 311 23.82 -18.52 -25.70
N GLU A 312 22.74 -18.86 -24.99
CA GLU A 312 21.36 -18.69 -25.46
C GLU A 312 20.44 -18.19 -24.34
N LYS A 313 19.40 -17.48 -24.74
CA LYS A 313 18.31 -17.01 -23.86
C LYS A 313 17.09 -17.87 -24.13
N PHE A 314 16.57 -18.53 -23.11
CA PHE A 314 15.34 -19.32 -23.20
C PHE A 314 14.23 -18.60 -22.44
N TYR A 315 13.03 -18.63 -23.02
CA TYR A 315 11.81 -18.09 -22.43
C TYR A 315 10.81 -19.22 -22.29
N TYR A 316 10.47 -19.56 -21.06
CA TYR A 316 9.50 -20.63 -20.79
C TYR A 316 8.16 -20.01 -20.45
N HIS A 317 7.14 -20.39 -21.22
CA HIS A 317 5.76 -19.96 -20.99
C HIS A 317 4.96 -21.12 -20.41
N TYR A 318 4.62 -21.00 -19.14
CA TYR A 318 3.83 -21.98 -18.40
C TYR A 318 2.38 -21.57 -18.37
N HIS A 319 1.47 -22.54 -18.56
CA HIS A 319 0.05 -22.30 -18.36
C HIS A 319 -0.25 -22.31 -16.85
N ILE A 320 -0.86 -21.23 -16.36
CA ILE A 320 -1.52 -21.25 -15.06
C ILE A 320 -2.94 -21.73 -15.33
N ARG A 321 -3.27 -22.90 -14.79
CA ARG A 321 -4.55 -23.57 -15.01
C ARG A 321 -5.37 -23.54 -13.75
N LYS A 322 -6.68 -23.75 -13.91
CA LYS A 322 -7.64 -23.86 -12.82
C LYS A 322 -8.27 -25.25 -12.84
N ASP A 323 -8.48 -25.87 -11.68
CA ASP A 323 -9.23 -27.12 -11.57
C ASP A 323 -10.74 -26.87 -11.38
N ASN A 324 -11.52 -27.94 -11.28
CA ASN A 324 -12.97 -27.87 -11.13
C ASN A 324 -13.41 -27.27 -9.77
N ASN A 325 -12.50 -27.20 -8.80
CA ASN A 325 -12.73 -26.62 -7.48
C ASN A 325 -12.16 -25.20 -7.38
N ASN A 326 -11.88 -24.57 -8.51
CA ASN A 326 -11.32 -23.22 -8.60
C ASN A 326 -9.88 -23.05 -8.07
N HIS A 327 -9.11 -24.13 -7.88
CA HIS A 327 -7.71 -24.00 -7.45
C HIS A 327 -6.74 -23.83 -8.62
N PHE A 328 -5.75 -22.96 -8.46
CA PHE A 328 -4.74 -22.65 -9.45
C PHE A 328 -3.54 -23.61 -9.37
N PHE A 329 -3.01 -23.99 -10.53
CA PHE A 329 -1.84 -24.85 -10.62
C PHE A 329 -1.04 -24.62 -11.91
N ILE A 330 0.28 -24.83 -11.86
CA ILE A 330 1.15 -24.90 -13.05
C ILE A 330 1.51 -26.37 -13.31
N ARG A 331 1.92 -27.09 -12.27
CA ARG A 331 2.20 -28.53 -12.31
C ARG A 331 1.05 -29.31 -11.69
N LEU A 332 0.88 -30.56 -12.13
CA LEU A 332 -0.16 -31.43 -11.57
C LEU A 332 -0.03 -31.63 -10.05
N ASN A 333 1.20 -31.62 -9.51
CA ASN A 333 1.42 -31.75 -8.07
C ASN A 333 0.94 -30.53 -7.27
N ASP A 334 0.87 -29.35 -7.88
CA ASP A 334 0.42 -28.14 -7.19
C ASP A 334 -1.07 -28.25 -6.80
N LYS A 335 -1.87 -29.09 -7.49
CA LYS A 335 -3.27 -29.37 -7.14
C LYS A 335 -3.43 -29.87 -5.70
N LYS A 336 -2.43 -30.56 -5.15
CA LYS A 336 -2.45 -31.04 -3.76
C LYS A 336 -2.39 -29.90 -2.74
N LYS A 337 -1.90 -28.73 -3.15
CA LYS A 337 -1.75 -27.54 -2.30
C LYS A 337 -2.97 -26.62 -2.31
N ARG A 338 -3.90 -26.80 -3.25
CA ARG A 338 -5.21 -26.11 -3.29
C ARG A 338 -5.09 -24.58 -3.24
N PHE A 339 -4.21 -23.98 -4.05
CA PHE A 339 -4.06 -22.53 -4.12
C PHE A 339 -5.34 -21.87 -4.65
N GLY A 340 -6.00 -21.04 -3.84
CA GLY A 340 -7.23 -20.36 -4.21
C GLY A 340 -7.01 -19.10 -5.05
N THR A 341 -5.78 -18.58 -5.04
CA THR A 341 -5.36 -17.39 -5.79
C THR A 341 -4.10 -17.63 -6.62
N VAL A 342 -3.88 -16.80 -7.63
CA VAL A 342 -2.61 -16.79 -8.39
C VAL A 342 -1.47 -16.25 -7.53
N HIS A 343 -1.75 -15.32 -6.61
CA HIS A 343 -0.76 -14.78 -5.70
C HIS A 343 -0.11 -15.88 -4.85
N GLU A 344 -0.92 -16.67 -4.13
CA GLU A 344 -0.41 -17.76 -3.28
C GLU A 344 0.37 -18.81 -4.09
N LEU A 345 -0.09 -19.08 -5.31
CA LEU A 345 0.62 -19.99 -6.22
C LEU A 345 2.02 -19.44 -6.54
N ILE A 346 2.14 -18.17 -6.95
CA ILE A 346 3.44 -17.57 -7.29
C ILE A 346 4.33 -17.44 -6.06
N GLU A 347 3.79 -16.99 -4.93
CA GLU A 347 4.50 -16.88 -3.65
C GLU A 347 5.09 -18.24 -3.24
N TYR A 348 4.33 -19.34 -3.37
CA TYR A 348 4.85 -20.69 -3.16
C TYR A 348 6.08 -21.01 -4.02
N TYR A 349 6.08 -20.63 -5.31
CA TYR A 349 7.23 -20.87 -6.18
C TYR A 349 8.45 -20.00 -5.81
N GLU A 350 8.23 -18.78 -5.34
CA GLU A 350 9.28 -17.88 -4.90
C GLU A 350 9.90 -18.26 -3.56
N GLU A 351 9.07 -18.60 -2.57
CA GLU A 351 9.50 -18.89 -1.21
C GLU A 351 10.17 -20.26 -1.12
N GLU A 352 9.55 -21.28 -1.70
CA GLU A 352 10.04 -22.67 -1.64
C GLU A 352 11.07 -22.98 -2.74
N LYS A 353 11.45 -21.97 -3.55
CA LYS A 353 12.41 -22.07 -4.66
C LYS A 353 12.13 -23.26 -5.57
N VAL A 354 10.85 -23.48 -5.85
CA VAL A 354 10.38 -24.64 -6.59
C VAL A 354 10.76 -24.49 -8.06
N ALA A 355 11.52 -25.45 -8.57
CA ALA A 355 11.91 -25.45 -9.97
C ALA A 355 10.76 -25.87 -10.91
N LEU A 356 10.64 -25.12 -12.01
CA LEU A 356 9.83 -25.45 -13.18
C LEU A 356 10.70 -26.09 -14.27
N ASN A 357 10.13 -27.08 -14.96
CA ASN A 357 10.83 -27.79 -16.03
C ASN A 357 10.75 -27.00 -17.33
N GLY A 358 11.90 -26.77 -17.97
CA GLY A 358 12.01 -26.17 -19.29
C GLY A 358 12.20 -27.23 -20.39
N ASN A 359 12.78 -26.81 -21.51
CA ASN A 359 13.13 -27.70 -22.61
C ASN A 359 14.32 -28.60 -22.24
N LYS A 360 14.44 -29.72 -22.94
CA LYS A 360 15.65 -30.57 -22.87
C LYS A 360 16.77 -29.93 -23.69
N ASP A 361 17.98 -29.94 -23.15
CA ASP A 361 19.18 -29.53 -23.89
C ASP A 361 19.64 -30.61 -24.88
N CYS A 362 20.75 -30.34 -25.59
CA CYS A 362 21.36 -31.28 -26.55
C CYS A 362 21.87 -32.58 -25.92
N THR A 363 21.97 -32.63 -24.58
CA THR A 363 22.34 -33.83 -23.79
C THR A 363 21.10 -34.58 -23.27
N GLY A 364 19.90 -34.09 -23.56
CA GLY A 364 18.64 -34.66 -23.09
C GLY A 364 18.26 -34.25 -21.66
N LYS A 365 19.04 -33.38 -21.01
CA LYS A 365 18.79 -32.90 -19.65
C LYS A 365 17.76 -31.77 -19.68
N THR A 366 16.72 -31.90 -18.87
CA THR A 366 15.68 -30.87 -18.73
C THR A 366 16.23 -29.65 -18.00
N HIS A 367 16.11 -28.48 -18.60
CA HIS A 367 16.39 -27.21 -17.92
C HIS A 367 15.46 -27.03 -16.71
N LYS A 368 15.98 -26.44 -15.63
CA LYS A 368 15.21 -26.09 -14.44
C LYS A 368 15.33 -24.59 -14.23
N VAL A 369 14.17 -23.93 -14.14
CA VAL A 369 14.09 -22.49 -13.88
C VAL A 369 13.36 -22.24 -12.57
N THR A 370 13.77 -21.23 -11.83
CA THR A 370 13.15 -20.77 -10.58
C THR A 370 12.74 -19.33 -10.73
N LEU A 371 11.71 -18.91 -9.99
CA LEU A 371 11.30 -17.51 -9.92
C LEU A 371 12.27 -16.77 -9.00
N VAL A 372 12.86 -15.68 -9.50
CA VAL A 372 13.87 -14.90 -8.78
C VAL A 372 13.47 -13.44 -8.68
N ASN A 373 13.19 -12.79 -9.81
CA ASN A 373 12.83 -11.37 -9.83
C ASN A 373 11.48 -11.16 -10.53
N PRO A 374 10.45 -10.65 -9.85
CA PRO A 374 9.25 -10.20 -10.53
C PRO A 374 9.59 -9.01 -11.44
N VAL A 375 9.15 -9.08 -12.70
CA VAL A 375 9.12 -7.92 -13.59
C VAL A 375 7.82 -7.19 -13.31
N ASN A 376 7.91 -6.13 -12.51
CA ASN A 376 6.76 -5.33 -12.14
C ASN A 376 6.36 -4.37 -13.27
N ARG A 377 5.07 -4.13 -13.44
CA ARG A 377 4.55 -3.06 -14.29
C ARG A 377 5.06 -1.72 -13.76
N GLU A 378 5.52 -0.85 -14.65
CA GLU A 378 5.79 0.53 -14.27
C GLU A 378 4.46 1.16 -13.85
N SER A 379 4.47 1.91 -12.75
CA SER A 379 3.34 2.79 -12.45
C SER A 379 3.45 3.94 -13.44
N ASP A 380 2.58 3.99 -14.44
CA ASP A 380 2.57 5.13 -15.36
C ASP A 380 2.44 6.41 -14.52
N PRO A 381 3.30 7.42 -14.71
CA PRO A 381 3.16 8.68 -14.02
C PRO A 381 1.78 9.27 -14.35
N ILE A 382 1.07 9.70 -13.31
CA ILE A 382 -0.29 10.25 -13.39
C ILE A 382 -0.15 11.70 -13.89
N ALA A 383 0.23 11.89 -15.15
CA ALA A 383 0.32 13.23 -15.73
C ALA A 383 -1.08 13.86 -15.79
N GLU A 384 -1.26 15.03 -15.16
CA GLU A 384 -2.57 15.72 -15.02
C GLU A 384 -3.35 15.80 -16.33
N GLU A 385 -2.64 16.12 -17.41
CA GLU A 385 -3.16 16.27 -18.78
C GLU A 385 -3.86 15.01 -19.31
N LEU A 386 -3.53 13.82 -18.79
CA LEU A 386 -4.10 12.56 -19.26
C LEU A 386 -5.51 12.33 -18.71
N TYR A 387 -5.86 12.91 -17.55
CA TYR A 387 -7.14 12.68 -16.84
C TYR A 387 -7.83 13.98 -16.42
N ASP A 388 -7.37 15.15 -16.85
CA ASP A 388 -8.20 16.36 -16.95
C ASP A 388 -9.08 16.19 -18.19
N HIS A 389 -10.40 16.16 -18.04
CA HIS A 389 -11.39 15.99 -19.12
C HIS A 389 -11.90 17.31 -19.71
N GLY A 390 -11.46 18.45 -19.19
CA GLY A 390 -11.96 19.77 -19.59
C GLY A 390 -13.39 19.96 -19.10
N GLU A 391 -14.18 20.72 -19.86
CA GLU A 391 -15.57 21.01 -19.53
C GLU A 391 -16.47 19.82 -19.84
N ILE A 392 -16.83 19.06 -18.80
CA ILE A 392 -17.82 17.98 -18.87
C ILE A 392 -18.78 18.06 -17.68
N ASP A 393 -20.03 17.68 -17.91
CA ASP A 393 -21.03 17.60 -16.85
C ASP A 393 -20.83 16.38 -15.93
N ARG A 394 -21.60 16.37 -14.84
CA ARG A 394 -21.56 15.30 -13.83
C ARG A 394 -22.07 13.96 -14.41
N ASP A 395 -23.02 13.99 -15.35
CA ASP A 395 -23.61 12.79 -15.93
C ASP A 395 -22.61 12.05 -16.84
N VAL A 396 -21.86 12.79 -17.67
CA VAL A 396 -20.75 12.26 -18.47
C VAL A 396 -19.70 11.64 -17.55
N SER A 397 -19.44 12.26 -16.40
CA SER A 397 -18.50 11.73 -15.39
C SER A 397 -19.04 10.43 -14.81
N PHE A 398 -20.34 10.34 -14.51
CA PHE A 398 -21.00 9.12 -14.03
C PHE A 398 -20.85 7.93 -14.98
N PHE A 399 -20.93 8.16 -16.30
CA PHE A 399 -20.74 7.09 -17.29
C PHE A 399 -19.28 6.70 -17.50
N ARG A 400 -18.34 7.63 -17.33
CA ARG A 400 -16.90 7.38 -17.48
C ARG A 400 -16.29 6.69 -16.27
N LEU A 401 -16.74 7.05 -15.07
CA LEU A 401 -16.28 6.47 -13.82
C LEU A 401 -17.04 5.17 -13.57
N THR A 402 -16.34 4.06 -13.59
CA THR A 402 -16.97 2.72 -13.58
C THR A 402 -16.89 2.02 -12.23
N ARG A 403 -15.93 2.41 -11.38
CA ARG A 403 -15.61 1.72 -10.12
C ARG A 403 -15.40 2.69 -8.97
N ASP A 404 -15.56 2.20 -7.76
CA ASP A 404 -15.25 2.94 -6.54
C ASP A 404 -13.78 3.34 -6.48
N GLY A 405 -13.54 4.65 -6.40
CA GLY A 405 -12.22 5.27 -6.42
C GLY A 405 -11.66 5.53 -7.83
N ASP A 406 -12.42 5.23 -8.90
CA ASP A 406 -12.16 5.83 -10.20
C ASP A 406 -12.38 7.34 -10.09
N PHE A 407 -11.45 8.13 -10.59
CA PHE A 407 -11.56 9.59 -10.57
C PHE A 407 -11.05 10.23 -11.85
N LEU A 408 -11.51 11.44 -12.10
CA LEU A 408 -11.04 12.32 -13.16
C LEU A 408 -11.09 13.78 -12.71
N ILE A 409 -10.33 14.64 -13.36
CA ILE A 409 -10.46 16.09 -13.19
C ILE A 409 -11.43 16.59 -14.27
N ARG A 410 -12.35 17.48 -13.88
CA ARG A 410 -13.21 18.19 -14.83
C ARG A 410 -13.36 19.66 -14.45
N THR A 411 -13.67 20.47 -15.45
CA THR A 411 -14.12 21.84 -15.27
C THR A 411 -15.65 21.82 -15.27
N ILE A 412 -16.27 22.39 -14.23
CA ILE A 412 -17.72 22.48 -14.14
C ILE A 412 -18.23 23.46 -15.19
N PRO A 413 -19.19 23.06 -16.05
CA PRO A 413 -19.79 23.96 -17.02
C PRO A 413 -20.36 25.22 -16.35
N CYS A 414 -20.16 26.38 -16.98
CA CYS A 414 -20.63 27.70 -16.54
C CYS A 414 -19.97 28.29 -15.27
N THR A 415 -19.12 27.58 -14.54
CA THR A 415 -18.41 28.14 -13.36
C THR A 415 -16.90 28.22 -13.54
N ASP A 416 -16.35 27.58 -14.57
CA ASP A 416 -14.90 27.40 -14.79
C ASP A 416 -14.15 26.78 -13.60
N LEU A 417 -14.87 26.20 -12.63
CA LEU A 417 -14.28 25.60 -11.45
C LEU A 417 -13.76 24.21 -11.79
N LYS A 418 -12.46 23.97 -11.57
CA LYS A 418 -11.88 22.63 -11.60
C LYS A 418 -12.26 21.85 -10.34
N VAL A 419 -12.73 20.62 -10.52
CA VAL A 419 -13.04 19.67 -9.45
C VAL A 419 -12.47 18.30 -9.77
N VAL A 420 -12.22 17.51 -8.73
CA VAL A 420 -11.92 16.08 -8.86
C VAL A 420 -13.21 15.31 -8.64
N SER A 421 -13.75 14.74 -9.71
CA SER A 421 -14.92 13.87 -9.65
C SER A 421 -14.48 12.45 -9.41
N VAL A 422 -15.04 11.81 -8.40
CA VAL A 422 -14.74 10.43 -8.02
C VAL A 422 -16.04 9.62 -7.96
N ARG A 423 -16.02 8.39 -8.47
CA ARG A 423 -17.11 7.46 -8.24
C ARG A 423 -16.93 6.79 -6.89
N TRP A 424 -17.98 6.82 -6.08
CA TRP A 424 -18.01 6.17 -4.79
C TRP A 424 -19.43 5.74 -4.46
N HIS A 425 -19.61 4.45 -4.18
CA HIS A 425 -20.90 3.88 -3.78
C HIS A 425 -22.03 4.17 -4.79
N ASP A 426 -21.75 3.91 -6.07
CA ASP A 426 -22.69 4.14 -7.17
C ASP A 426 -23.18 5.58 -7.37
N ASP A 427 -22.48 6.56 -6.78
CA ASP A 427 -22.63 7.98 -7.09
C ASP A 427 -21.30 8.58 -7.54
N VAL A 428 -21.35 9.77 -8.15
CA VAL A 428 -20.18 10.60 -8.43
C VAL A 428 -20.16 11.79 -7.49
N LEU A 429 -19.10 11.91 -6.71
CA LEU A 429 -18.85 12.99 -5.77
C LEU A 429 -17.82 13.94 -6.36
N ASP A 430 -18.05 15.25 -6.22
CA ASP A 430 -17.08 16.28 -6.59
C ASP A 430 -16.32 16.72 -5.35
N LEU A 431 -15.01 16.49 -5.35
CA LEU A 431 -14.12 16.91 -4.28
C LEU A 431 -13.66 18.33 -4.53
N GLN A 432 -13.90 19.20 -3.54
CA GLN A 432 -13.27 20.51 -3.46
C GLN A 432 -11.93 20.33 -2.76
N LEU A 433 -10.84 20.50 -3.51
CA LEU A 433 -9.48 20.25 -3.00
C LEU A 433 -8.81 21.50 -2.42
N ASN A 434 -9.37 22.68 -2.69
CA ASN A 434 -8.87 23.95 -2.19
C ASN A 434 -9.89 24.58 -1.24
N GLU A 435 -9.53 24.68 0.04
CA GLU A 435 -10.18 25.59 0.97
C GLU A 435 -9.63 27.02 0.75
N GLY A 436 -10.00 27.65 -0.36
CA GLY A 436 -9.72 29.07 -0.65
C GLY A 436 -8.60 29.38 -1.65
N ASP A 437 -8.11 30.62 -1.62
CA ASP A 437 -7.19 31.26 -2.58
C ASP A 437 -5.71 30.82 -2.44
N SER A 438 -5.46 29.64 -1.86
CA SER A 438 -4.11 29.21 -1.49
C SER A 438 -3.43 28.41 -2.60
N GLU A 439 -2.18 28.76 -2.94
CA GLU A 439 -1.28 27.99 -3.81
C GLU A 439 -0.83 26.64 -3.19
N LYS A 440 -1.59 26.09 -2.22
CA LYS A 440 -1.23 24.94 -1.39
C LYS A 440 -2.36 23.91 -1.37
N TYR A 441 -1.99 22.65 -1.63
CA TYR A 441 -2.86 21.49 -1.44
C TYR A 441 -2.42 20.75 -0.18
N PHE A 442 -3.20 20.87 0.90
CA PHE A 442 -2.89 20.22 2.17
C PHE A 442 -3.20 18.73 2.13
N LEU A 443 -2.22 17.92 2.56
CA LEU A 443 -2.41 16.48 2.69
C LEU A 443 -3.35 16.18 3.86
N PRO A 444 -4.24 15.17 3.74
CA PRO A 444 -5.16 14.79 4.80
C PRO A 444 -4.45 14.44 6.11
N LYS A 445 -5.06 14.89 7.22
CA LYS A 445 -4.70 14.49 8.57
C LYS A 445 -5.73 13.54 9.13
N TYR A 446 -5.29 12.56 9.91
CA TYR A 446 -6.17 11.62 10.61
C TYR A 446 -6.20 11.82 12.12
N GLU A 447 -5.27 12.61 12.65
CA GLU A 447 -5.23 13.01 14.04
C GLU A 447 -4.95 14.52 14.12
N ASP A 448 -5.56 15.20 15.08
CA ASP A 448 -5.34 16.63 15.31
C ASP A 448 -3.88 16.95 15.68
N THR A 449 -3.16 15.95 16.18
CA THR A 449 -1.74 16.00 16.52
C THR A 449 -0.82 15.92 15.30
N GLU A 450 -1.32 15.52 14.13
CA GLU A 450 -0.51 15.43 12.92
C GLU A 450 -0.14 16.81 12.38
N SER A 451 1.11 16.96 11.95
CA SER A 451 1.59 18.19 11.33
C SER A 451 0.96 18.42 9.96
N ALA A 452 0.73 19.69 9.59
CA ALA A 452 0.16 20.04 8.29
C ALA A 452 1.23 19.93 7.20
N GLU A 453 1.12 18.90 6.37
CA GLU A 453 1.95 18.75 5.17
C GLU A 453 1.16 19.22 3.94
N TRP A 454 1.86 19.78 2.95
CA TRP A 454 1.21 20.32 1.75
C TRP A 454 2.11 20.19 0.52
N VAL A 455 1.50 20.36 -0.66
CA VAL A 455 2.19 20.38 -1.95
C VAL A 455 1.67 21.50 -2.84
N SER A 456 2.46 21.89 -3.84
CA SER A 456 2.20 23.10 -4.64
C SER A 456 1.35 22.87 -5.89
N THR A 457 1.11 21.62 -6.26
CA THR A 457 0.36 21.27 -7.49
C THR A 457 -0.69 20.21 -7.19
N LEU A 458 -1.79 20.28 -7.93
CA LEU A 458 -2.85 19.28 -7.88
C LEU A 458 -2.34 17.90 -8.29
N GLN A 459 -1.50 17.83 -9.32
CA GLN A 459 -0.87 16.57 -9.75
C GLN A 459 -0.11 15.90 -8.61
N GLU A 460 0.79 16.62 -7.94
CA GLU A 460 1.58 16.08 -6.83
C GLU A 460 0.67 15.64 -5.67
N PHE A 461 -0.38 16.41 -5.39
CA PHE A 461 -1.38 16.04 -4.38
C PHE A 461 -2.07 14.71 -4.71
N LEU A 462 -2.58 14.55 -5.93
CA LEU A 462 -3.27 13.33 -6.36
C LEU A 462 -2.34 12.13 -6.42
N GLU A 463 -1.10 12.32 -6.89
CA GLU A 463 -0.07 11.27 -6.87
C GLU A 463 0.19 10.77 -5.45
N ILE A 464 0.32 11.68 -4.48
CA ILE A 464 0.54 11.34 -3.08
C ILE A 464 -0.68 10.64 -2.48
N VAL A 465 -1.88 11.17 -2.69
CA VAL A 465 -3.14 10.62 -2.18
C VAL A 465 -3.33 9.19 -2.67
N VAL A 466 -3.16 8.95 -3.97
CA VAL A 466 -3.30 7.61 -4.57
C VAL A 466 -2.17 6.69 -4.13
N ALA A 467 -0.91 7.13 -4.16
CA ALA A 467 0.23 6.27 -3.83
C ALA A 467 0.31 5.91 -2.34
N SER A 468 -0.18 6.80 -1.46
CA SER A 468 -0.15 6.64 0.00
C SER A 468 -1.49 6.18 0.58
N ASN A 469 -2.49 5.93 -0.28
CA ASN A 469 -3.82 5.46 0.06
C ASN A 469 -4.49 6.38 1.10
N LEU A 470 -4.48 7.68 0.82
CA LEU A 470 -5.07 8.67 1.70
C LEU A 470 -6.58 8.78 1.45
N GLN A 471 -7.35 8.83 2.53
CA GLN A 471 -8.77 9.11 2.50
C GLN A 471 -8.98 10.62 2.42
N LEU A 472 -9.86 11.05 1.52
CA LEU A 472 -10.33 12.42 1.40
C LEU A 472 -11.73 12.48 2.00
N GLY A 473 -11.81 12.66 3.32
CA GLY A 473 -13.04 12.46 4.07
C GLY A 473 -13.49 10.99 4.00
N ASN A 474 -14.61 10.74 3.32
CA ASN A 474 -15.25 9.42 3.23
C ASN A 474 -15.01 8.72 1.89
N VAL A 475 -14.04 9.18 1.09
CA VAL A 475 -13.69 8.58 -0.21
C VAL A 475 -12.19 8.30 -0.31
N CYS A 476 -11.83 7.38 -1.19
CA CYS A 476 -10.44 7.08 -1.52
C CYS A 476 -10.23 7.11 -3.04
N LEU A 477 -9.23 7.86 -3.49
CA LEU A 477 -8.83 7.89 -4.89
C LEU A 477 -7.92 6.70 -5.19
N LYS A 478 -8.20 5.97 -6.27
CA LYS A 478 -7.45 4.76 -6.64
C LYS A 478 -6.92 4.80 -8.06
N ARG A 479 -7.76 5.22 -9.02
CA ARG A 479 -7.43 5.14 -10.44
C ARG A 479 -7.89 6.38 -11.19
N ALA A 480 -6.93 7.09 -11.77
CA ALA A 480 -7.22 8.15 -12.71
C ALA A 480 -7.78 7.56 -14.02
N ILE A 481 -8.90 8.12 -14.50
CA ILE A 481 -9.53 7.76 -15.77
C ILE A 481 -9.14 8.81 -16.81
N GLY A 482 -8.62 8.36 -17.95
CA GLY A 482 -8.16 9.25 -19.01
C GLY A 482 -9.25 9.67 -20.00
N ARG A 483 -8.94 10.66 -20.84
CA ARG A 483 -9.90 11.28 -21.78
C ARG A 483 -10.55 10.35 -22.82
N GLU A 484 -9.95 9.19 -23.13
CA GLU A 484 -10.28 8.25 -24.24
C GLU A 484 -11.18 8.78 -25.37
#